data_AF-A0A423LM07-F1
#
_entry.id   AF-A0A423LM07-F1
#
_cell.length_a   1.000
_cell.length_b   1.000
_cell.length_c   1.000
_cell.angle_alpha   90.00
_cell.angle_beta   90.00
_cell.angle_gamma   90.00
#
_symmetry.space_group_name_H-M   'P 1'
#
loop_
_entity.id
_entity.type
_entity.pdbx_description
1 polymer ?
#
loop_
_entity_poly.entity_id
_entity_poly.type
_entity_poly.pdbx_seq_one_letter_code
_entity_poly.pdbx_strand_id
1 'polypeptide(L)'
;MEFYRNVRKNFALGVLLLPISLSGCVSQHDFTGVSVAERSQQIGQSRQLSTLDGRLLNVVPYYEKDGHIATSGYIADMLGLEGKRIGSLSCYSQAPDDLALRYSAPAVGIWGLPDYTGYRHDIVNSLHSLHGGNAQAVAIRRKKLEALVHQSFTSGQPDWQTGFLIHALGDSYAHVYSKHGQLHAYGEFVGHAFENTRWGERPDSIFVNGHAEIYLSYVSALFRALSPAGSAGQERSDLLEAFNLRILTQAARGARADKTAIFAMPSRPDSYVDVEHSDANCKAAYNELNDKDVRVFLRALTATLDSQDG
;
A
#
# COMPACT_ATOMS: atom_id res chain seq x y z
N MET A 1 -53.69 49.68 0.43
CA MET A 1 -52.64 49.45 -0.57
C MET A 1 -52.86 48.08 -1.18
N GLU A 2 -53.73 48.03 -2.18
CA GLU A 2 -53.72 47.00 -3.21
C GLU A 2 -52.42 47.14 -4.03
N PHE A 3 -51.87 46.03 -4.54
CA PHE A 3 -51.81 45.80 -6.00
C PHE A 3 -51.13 44.44 -6.33
N TYR A 4 -51.95 43.49 -6.80
CA TYR A 4 -51.80 42.71 -8.06
C TYR A 4 -50.51 41.90 -8.34
N ARG A 5 -50.48 40.80 -9.09
CA ARG A 5 -51.42 39.80 -9.64
C ARG A 5 -50.50 38.74 -10.29
N ASN A 6 -50.92 37.48 -10.25
CA ASN A 6 -50.79 36.46 -11.30
C ASN A 6 -49.77 36.65 -12.43
N VAL A 7 -48.83 35.70 -12.57
CA VAL A 7 -48.53 35.07 -13.87
C VAL A 7 -48.19 33.58 -13.64
N ARG A 8 -49.12 32.69 -14.01
CA ARG A 8 -48.80 31.31 -14.39
C ARG A 8 -48.15 31.35 -15.78
N LYS A 9 -46.94 30.83 -15.92
CA LYS A 9 -46.37 30.46 -17.21
C LYS A 9 -46.11 28.96 -17.23
N ASN A 10 -46.81 28.30 -18.14
CA ASN A 10 -46.54 26.95 -18.58
C ASN A 10 -45.12 26.89 -19.16
N PHE A 11 -44.25 26.10 -18.55
CA PHE A 11 -43.06 25.58 -19.21
C PHE A 11 -43.24 24.07 -19.33
N ALA A 12 -43.68 23.63 -20.50
CA ALA A 12 -43.50 22.25 -20.91
C ALA A 12 -42.00 22.08 -21.22
N LEU A 13 -41.23 21.65 -20.22
CA LEU A 13 -39.87 21.19 -20.44
C LEU A 13 -40.00 19.76 -20.99
N GLY A 14 -39.85 19.63 -22.31
CA GLY A 14 -39.62 18.33 -22.92
C GLY A 14 -38.30 17.79 -22.38
N VAL A 15 -38.39 16.87 -21.41
CA VAL A 15 -37.25 16.08 -20.96
C VAL A 15 -36.91 15.13 -22.11
N LEU A 16 -35.93 15.53 -22.91
CA LEU A 16 -35.26 14.64 -23.84
C LEU A 16 -34.49 13.63 -22.98
N LEU A 17 -35.09 12.48 -22.71
CA LEU A 17 -34.40 11.31 -22.14
C LEU A 17 -33.43 10.81 -23.21
N LEU A 18 -32.25 11.44 -23.29
CA LEU A 18 -31.11 10.80 -23.90
C LEU A 18 -30.85 9.53 -23.08
N PRO A 19 -30.76 8.35 -23.70
CA PRO A 19 -30.19 7.20 -23.02
C PRO A 19 -28.75 7.59 -22.70
N ILE A 20 -28.49 7.96 -21.45
CA ILE A 20 -27.14 7.93 -20.91
C ILE A 20 -26.78 6.46 -20.95
N SER A 21 -26.13 6.04 -22.03
CA SER A 21 -25.38 4.81 -22.05
C SER A 21 -24.33 4.95 -20.96
N LEU A 22 -24.66 4.46 -19.76
CA LEU A 22 -23.69 4.06 -18.77
C LEU A 22 -22.93 2.88 -19.39
N SER A 23 -22.05 3.17 -20.35
CA SER A 23 -20.94 2.32 -20.69
C SER A 23 -20.04 2.36 -19.47
N GLY A 24 -20.43 1.56 -18.47
CA GLY A 24 -19.67 1.40 -17.24
C GLY A 24 -18.24 1.10 -17.66
N CYS A 25 -17.33 1.97 -17.23
CA CYS A 25 -15.92 1.64 -17.20
C CYS A 25 -15.80 0.44 -16.27
N VAL A 26 -15.93 -0.78 -16.81
CA VAL A 26 -15.52 -1.98 -16.11
C VAL A 26 -14.07 -1.71 -15.71
N SER A 27 -13.86 -1.68 -14.41
CA SER A 27 -12.57 -1.55 -13.75
C SER A 27 -11.52 -2.35 -14.48
N GLN A 28 -10.49 -1.68 -14.96
CA GLN A 28 -9.33 -2.31 -15.61
C GLN A 28 -8.34 -2.91 -14.60
N HIS A 29 -8.73 -2.98 -13.33
CA HIS A 29 -7.92 -3.57 -12.28
C HIS A 29 -8.27 -5.05 -12.13
N ASP A 30 -7.27 -5.93 -12.28
CA ASP A 30 -7.43 -7.37 -12.07
C ASP A 30 -6.43 -7.88 -11.03
N PHE A 31 -6.75 -9.03 -10.41
CA PHE A 31 -5.93 -9.65 -9.38
C PHE A 31 -6.02 -11.17 -9.46
N THR A 32 -4.87 -11.85 -9.51
CA THR A 32 -4.79 -13.31 -9.51
C THR A 32 -3.69 -13.83 -8.60
N GLY A 33 -4.03 -14.79 -7.73
CA GLY A 33 -3.04 -15.53 -6.95
C GLY A 33 -2.43 -16.66 -7.77
N VAL A 34 -1.09 -16.72 -7.85
CA VAL A 34 -0.36 -17.81 -8.52
C VAL A 34 0.79 -18.31 -7.65
N SER A 35 1.28 -19.52 -7.88
CA SER A 35 2.53 -19.96 -7.26
C SER A 35 3.77 -19.32 -7.91
N VAL A 36 4.89 -19.22 -7.17
CA VAL A 36 6.18 -18.76 -7.70
C VAL A 36 6.66 -19.59 -8.90
N ALA A 37 6.37 -20.90 -8.92
CA ALA A 37 6.74 -21.76 -10.05
C ALA A 37 5.90 -21.47 -11.31
N GLU A 38 4.60 -21.22 -11.16
CA GLU A 38 3.69 -20.84 -12.26
C GLU A 38 4.03 -19.44 -12.81
N ARG A 39 4.53 -18.52 -11.96
CA ARG A 39 5.00 -17.18 -12.37
C ARG A 39 6.07 -17.24 -13.45
N SER A 40 7.12 -18.04 -13.27
CA SER A 40 8.24 -18.12 -14.23
C SER A 40 7.78 -18.61 -15.60
N GLN A 41 6.74 -19.44 -15.64
CA GLN A 41 6.11 -19.89 -16.88
C GLN A 41 5.22 -18.81 -17.50
N GLN A 42 4.46 -18.08 -16.69
CA GLN A 42 3.60 -16.99 -17.16
C GLN A 42 4.37 -15.75 -17.62
N ILE A 43 5.50 -15.37 -17.01
CA ILE A 43 6.32 -14.24 -17.49
C ILE A 43 6.78 -14.48 -18.92
N GLY A 44 7.22 -15.71 -19.22
CA GLY A 44 7.61 -16.12 -20.57
C GLY A 44 6.45 -16.09 -21.58
N GLN A 45 5.21 -16.23 -21.12
CA GLN A 45 3.99 -16.20 -21.95
C GLN A 45 3.28 -14.83 -21.96
N SER A 46 3.46 -13.97 -20.95
CA SER A 46 2.75 -12.68 -20.78
C SER A 46 3.17 -11.59 -21.77
N ARG A 47 4.22 -11.82 -22.58
CA ARG A 47 4.43 -11.06 -23.82
C ARG A 47 3.27 -11.24 -24.82
N GLN A 48 2.43 -12.26 -24.64
CA GLN A 48 1.10 -12.31 -25.23
C GLN A 48 0.10 -11.65 -24.28
N LEU A 49 -0.18 -10.39 -24.59
CA LEU A 49 -1.26 -9.55 -24.09
C LEU A 49 -2.49 -10.38 -23.70
N SER A 50 -2.77 -10.49 -22.40
CA SER A 50 -4.01 -11.10 -21.92
C SER A 50 -5.13 -10.10 -22.17
N THR A 51 -6.10 -10.48 -22.99
CA THR A 51 -7.33 -9.69 -23.14
C THR A 51 -8.33 -10.14 -22.09
N LEU A 52 -8.46 -9.37 -21.00
CA LEU A 52 -9.72 -9.39 -20.25
C LEU A 52 -10.70 -8.51 -21.03
N ASP A 53 -11.75 -9.14 -21.56
CA ASP A 53 -12.88 -8.44 -22.17
C ASP A 53 -12.51 -7.51 -23.35
N GLY A 54 -11.54 -7.94 -24.18
CA GLY A 54 -11.12 -7.21 -25.38
C GLY A 54 -10.20 -6.01 -25.14
N ARG A 55 -9.76 -5.76 -23.89
CA ARG A 55 -8.80 -4.70 -23.56
C ARG A 55 -7.40 -5.27 -23.33
N LEU A 56 -6.38 -4.59 -23.84
CA LEU A 56 -4.97 -4.92 -23.66
C LEU A 56 -4.57 -4.64 -22.20
N LEU A 57 -4.50 -5.67 -21.36
CA LEU A 57 -3.93 -5.56 -20.02
C LEU A 57 -2.46 -5.99 -20.06
N ASN A 58 -1.58 -5.15 -19.54
CA ASN A 58 -0.22 -5.56 -19.20
C ASN A 58 -0.27 -6.20 -17.82
N VAL A 59 -0.27 -7.53 -17.80
CA VAL A 59 -0.20 -8.32 -16.56
C VAL A 59 1.26 -8.35 -16.12
N VAL A 60 1.56 -7.70 -15.00
CA VAL A 60 2.94 -7.54 -14.56
C VAL A 60 3.11 -8.15 -13.18
N PRO A 61 3.90 -9.24 -13.04
CA PRO A 61 4.01 -9.96 -11.79
C PRO A 61 4.99 -9.28 -10.83
N TYR A 62 4.47 -8.39 -9.98
CA TYR A 62 5.22 -7.63 -8.96
C TYR A 62 5.31 -8.31 -7.60
N TYR A 63 6.22 -9.26 -7.39
CA TYR A 63 6.10 -10.08 -6.17
C TYR A 63 7.33 -10.59 -5.45
N GLU A 64 8.53 -10.31 -5.94
CA GLU A 64 9.76 -10.55 -5.15
C GLU A 64 10.36 -9.27 -4.58
N LYS A 65 9.81 -8.11 -4.96
CA LYS A 65 10.02 -6.82 -4.30
C LYS A 65 8.73 -6.48 -3.59
N ASP A 66 8.57 -7.12 -2.46
CA ASP A 66 7.81 -6.77 -1.25
C ASP A 66 6.46 -6.05 -1.43
N GLY A 67 5.43 -6.54 -0.74
CA GLY A 67 4.03 -6.11 -0.92
C GLY A 67 3.80 -4.59 -0.81
N HIS A 68 4.73 -3.83 -0.26
CA HIS A 68 4.71 -2.37 -0.17
C HIS A 68 4.61 -1.69 -1.54
N ILE A 69 5.51 -1.99 -2.48
CA ILE A 69 5.59 -1.24 -3.73
C ILE A 69 4.32 -1.36 -4.58
N ALA A 70 3.86 -2.59 -4.77
CA ALA A 70 2.76 -2.88 -5.67
C ALA A 70 1.41 -2.55 -5.04
N THR A 71 1.24 -2.79 -3.73
CA THR A 71 0.02 -2.38 -3.02
C THR A 71 -0.13 -0.86 -3.02
N SER A 72 0.95 -0.12 -2.75
CA SER A 72 0.95 1.34 -2.77
C SER A 72 0.56 1.88 -4.14
N GLY A 73 1.19 1.38 -5.20
CA GLY A 73 0.90 1.80 -6.57
C GLY A 73 -0.53 1.48 -7.00
N TYR A 74 -1.00 0.28 -6.68
CA TYR A 74 -2.34 -0.16 -7.03
C TYR A 74 -3.43 0.65 -6.33
N ILE A 75 -3.26 0.96 -5.04
CA ILE A 75 -4.21 1.79 -4.29
C ILE A 75 -4.17 3.25 -4.75
N ALA A 76 -2.98 3.79 -5.02
CA ALA A 76 -2.83 5.12 -5.61
C ALA A 76 -3.51 5.22 -6.99
N ASP A 77 -3.41 4.17 -7.82
CA ASP A 77 -4.07 4.12 -9.13
C ASP A 77 -5.59 4.03 -9.02
N MET A 78 -6.13 3.19 -8.11
CA MET A 78 -7.58 3.16 -7.83
C MET A 78 -8.15 4.52 -7.46
N LEU A 79 -7.37 5.33 -6.75
CA LEU A 79 -7.76 6.68 -6.35
C LEU A 79 -7.61 7.70 -7.49
N GLY A 80 -7.14 7.28 -8.67
CA GLY A 80 -6.98 8.11 -9.85
C GLY A 80 -5.87 9.14 -9.71
N LEU A 81 -4.80 8.83 -8.97
CA LEU A 81 -3.64 9.71 -8.90
C LEU A 81 -2.89 9.75 -10.24
N GLU A 82 -2.12 10.82 -10.45
CA GLU A 82 -1.27 10.95 -11.64
C GLU A 82 -0.12 9.92 -11.63
N GLY A 83 0.27 9.41 -12.81
CA GLY A 83 1.24 8.32 -12.94
C GLY A 83 2.58 8.61 -12.25
N LYS A 84 3.09 9.85 -12.38
CA LYS A 84 4.31 10.29 -11.68
C LYS A 84 4.20 10.15 -10.16
N ARG A 85 3.05 10.52 -9.57
CA ARG A 85 2.84 10.45 -8.13
C ARG A 85 2.63 9.01 -7.66
N ILE A 86 1.92 8.20 -8.44
CA ILE A 86 1.80 6.75 -8.20
C ILE A 86 3.20 6.12 -8.13
N GLY A 87 4.05 6.39 -9.12
CA GLY A 87 5.42 5.86 -9.16
C GLY A 87 6.26 6.32 -7.99
N SER A 88 6.19 7.61 -7.63
CA SER A 88 6.95 8.15 -6.50
C SER A 88 6.55 7.54 -5.16
N LEU A 89 5.25 7.48 -4.85
CA LEU A 89 4.76 6.87 -3.61
C LEU A 89 5.12 5.38 -3.54
N SER A 90 4.99 4.66 -4.66
CA SER A 90 5.34 3.24 -4.74
C SER A 90 6.83 3.03 -4.46
N CYS A 91 7.71 3.71 -5.18
CA CYS A 91 9.16 3.61 -4.98
C CYS A 91 9.55 3.96 -3.54
N TYR A 92 9.09 5.10 -3.03
CA TYR A 92 9.49 5.52 -1.69
C TYR A 92 8.88 4.66 -0.56
N SER A 93 7.79 3.93 -0.81
CA SER A 93 7.30 2.91 0.12
C SER A 93 8.15 1.63 0.15
N GLN A 94 8.98 1.41 -0.87
CA GLN A 94 9.91 0.27 -0.95
C GLN A 94 11.33 0.66 -0.54
N ALA A 95 11.67 1.95 -0.62
CA ALA A 95 13.01 2.46 -0.32
C ALA A 95 13.59 2.00 1.04
N PRO A 96 12.81 1.87 2.13
CA PRO A 96 13.31 1.34 3.40
C PRO A 96 13.96 -0.04 3.28
N ASP A 97 13.37 -0.93 2.48
CA ASP A 97 13.86 -2.29 2.26
C ASP A 97 14.97 -2.33 1.21
N ASP A 98 14.79 -1.63 0.09
CA ASP A 98 15.73 -1.63 -1.05
C ASP A 98 17.08 -0.99 -0.71
N LEU A 99 17.08 0.06 0.12
CA LEU A 99 18.29 0.77 0.55
C LEU A 99 18.88 0.12 1.80
N ALA A 100 19.14 -1.18 1.70
CA ALA A 100 19.45 -2.04 2.83
C ALA A 100 20.55 -1.47 3.74
N LEU A 101 21.64 -0.93 3.19
CA LEU A 101 22.74 -0.39 3.99
C LEU A 101 22.39 0.89 4.78
N ARG A 102 21.30 1.59 4.44
CA ARG A 102 20.94 2.88 5.04
C ARG A 102 19.72 2.77 5.95
N TYR A 103 18.72 2.00 5.52
CA TYR A 103 17.38 2.05 6.11
C TYR A 103 16.81 0.69 6.50
N SER A 104 17.37 -0.45 6.07
CA SER A 104 16.75 -1.74 6.42
C SER A 104 17.09 -2.21 7.83
N ALA A 105 16.09 -2.81 8.48
CA ALA A 105 16.23 -3.38 9.82
C ALA A 105 17.39 -4.39 9.94
N PRO A 106 17.62 -5.35 9.01
CA PRO A 106 18.70 -6.33 9.15
C PRO A 106 20.10 -5.71 9.14
N ALA A 107 20.38 -4.78 8.22
CA ALA A 107 21.70 -4.18 8.13
C ALA A 107 21.99 -3.29 9.34
N VAL A 108 21.02 -2.45 9.72
CA VAL A 108 21.18 -1.52 10.86
C VAL A 108 21.23 -2.31 12.18
N GLY A 109 20.60 -3.48 12.24
CA GLY A 109 20.71 -4.43 13.34
C GLY A 109 22.12 -5.00 13.56
N ILE A 110 22.91 -5.17 12.49
CA ILE A 110 24.29 -5.70 12.53
C ILE A 110 25.31 -4.59 12.82
N TRP A 111 25.13 -3.40 12.22
CA TRP A 111 26.06 -2.26 12.36
C TRP A 111 25.80 -1.36 13.57
N GLY A 112 24.80 -1.68 14.40
CA GLY A 112 24.38 -0.92 15.58
C GLY A 112 25.42 -0.89 16.71
N LEU A 113 26.54 -0.22 16.47
CA LEU A 113 27.49 0.20 17.50
C LEU A 113 26.80 1.14 18.52
N PRO A 114 27.27 1.21 19.77
CA PRO A 114 26.63 1.98 20.85
C PRO A 114 26.32 3.47 20.53
N ASP A 115 27.07 4.09 19.61
CA ASP A 115 26.86 5.49 19.17
C ASP A 115 25.64 5.68 18.24
N TYR A 116 25.05 4.60 17.71
CA TYR A 116 23.93 4.62 16.76
C TYR A 116 22.62 4.02 17.31
N THR A 117 22.54 3.80 18.62
CA THR A 117 21.36 3.24 19.29
C THR A 117 20.06 3.99 18.95
N GLY A 118 20.10 5.32 18.92
CA GLY A 118 18.96 6.14 18.53
C GLY A 118 18.51 5.95 17.08
N TYR A 119 19.44 5.92 16.12
CA TYR A 119 19.10 5.74 14.71
C TYR A 119 18.60 4.32 14.39
N ARG A 120 19.20 3.31 15.04
CA ARG A 120 18.68 1.94 14.95
C ARG A 120 17.25 1.87 15.48
N HIS A 121 16.99 2.48 16.63
CA HIS A 121 15.64 2.54 17.19
C HIS A 121 14.68 3.25 16.22
N ASP A 122 15.06 4.41 15.68
CA ASP A 122 14.23 5.13 14.70
C ASP A 122 13.87 4.27 13.48
N ILE A 123 14.81 3.47 12.97
CA ILE A 123 14.55 2.57 11.84
C ILE A 123 13.68 1.39 12.27
N VAL A 124 14.12 0.64 13.27
CA VAL A 124 13.50 -0.65 13.61
C VAL A 124 12.14 -0.42 14.27
N ASN A 125 12.07 0.50 15.23
CA ASN A 125 10.82 0.83 15.91
C ASN A 125 9.88 1.61 14.99
N SER A 126 10.35 2.70 14.36
CA SER A 126 9.46 3.65 13.69
C SER A 126 9.20 3.31 12.24
N LEU A 127 10.26 3.13 11.45
CA LEU A 127 10.14 2.84 10.02
C LEU A 127 9.61 1.42 9.77
N HIS A 128 10.13 0.42 10.49
CA HIS A 128 9.71 -0.98 10.33
C HIS A 128 8.66 -1.45 11.35
N SER A 129 8.12 -0.54 12.17
CA SER A 129 7.07 -0.87 13.14
C SER A 129 7.36 -2.09 14.04
N LEU A 130 8.62 -2.43 14.30
CA LEU A 130 9.04 -3.50 15.21
C LEU A 130 9.05 -3.00 16.66
N HIS A 131 7.92 -2.44 17.10
CA HIS A 131 7.80 -1.68 18.35
C HIS A 131 7.40 -2.54 19.57
N GLY A 132 7.09 -3.82 19.37
CA GLY A 132 6.59 -4.70 20.42
C GLY A 132 5.21 -4.29 20.98
N GLY A 133 4.83 -4.82 22.13
CA GLY A 133 3.57 -4.45 22.78
C GLY A 133 2.37 -5.30 22.39
N ASN A 134 1.21 -4.96 22.95
CA ASN A 134 -0.03 -5.71 22.86
C ASN A 134 -0.98 -5.13 21.80
N ALA A 135 -2.16 -5.74 21.66
CA ALA A 135 -3.19 -5.33 20.71
C ALA A 135 -3.56 -3.84 20.80
N GLN A 136 -3.56 -3.25 22.01
CA GLN A 136 -3.85 -1.83 22.18
C GLN A 136 -2.73 -0.95 21.60
N ALA A 137 -1.46 -1.30 21.87
CA ALA A 137 -0.32 -0.59 21.30
C ALA A 137 -0.32 -0.66 19.77
N VAL A 138 -0.59 -1.84 19.20
CA VAL A 138 -0.74 -2.04 17.75
C VAL A 138 -1.85 -1.15 17.17
N ALA A 139 -3.02 -1.10 17.82
CA ALA A 139 -4.13 -0.29 17.35
C ALA A 139 -3.83 1.22 17.38
N ILE A 140 -3.22 1.71 18.45
CA ILE A 140 -2.79 3.12 18.57
C ILE A 140 -1.78 3.46 17.48
N ARG A 141 -0.78 2.58 17.29
CA ARG A 141 0.26 2.74 16.28
C ARG A 141 -0.32 2.86 14.87
N ARG A 142 -1.21 1.93 14.48
CA ARG A 142 -1.90 1.94 13.19
C ARG A 142 -2.72 3.20 12.98
N LYS A 143 -3.48 3.63 13.99
CA LYS A 143 -4.28 4.87 13.94
C LYS A 143 -3.40 6.11 13.71
N LYS A 144 -2.28 6.23 14.44
CA LYS A 144 -1.33 7.34 14.27
C LYS A 144 -0.69 7.33 12.88
N LEU A 145 -0.21 6.18 12.43
CA LEU A 145 0.40 6.04 11.10
C LEU A 145 -0.60 6.34 9.98
N GLU A 146 -1.85 5.86 10.06
CA GLU A 146 -2.91 6.18 9.10
C GLU A 146 -3.16 7.70 9.03
N ALA A 147 -3.23 8.37 10.18
CA ALA A 147 -3.39 9.82 10.25
C ALA A 147 -2.18 10.58 9.67
N LEU A 148 -0.96 10.13 9.96
CA LEU A 148 0.27 10.73 9.43
C LEU A 148 0.38 10.56 7.91
N VAL A 149 0.04 9.39 7.36
CA VAL A 149 -0.03 9.16 5.91
C VAL A 149 -1.01 10.16 5.29
N HIS A 150 -2.22 10.27 5.85
CA HIS A 150 -3.23 11.20 5.35
C HIS A 150 -2.75 12.66 5.40
N GLN A 151 -2.19 13.09 6.53
CA GLN A 151 -1.66 14.43 6.70
C GLN A 151 -0.53 14.73 5.71
N SER A 152 0.44 13.83 5.59
CA SER A 152 1.57 13.96 4.66
C SER A 152 1.08 14.07 3.21
N PHE A 153 0.16 13.18 2.83
CA PHE A 153 -0.43 13.12 1.49
C PHE A 153 -1.21 14.39 1.12
N THR A 154 -2.03 14.91 2.04
CA THR A 154 -2.93 16.07 1.78
C THR A 154 -2.24 17.41 1.95
N SER A 155 -1.22 17.52 2.81
CA SER A 155 -0.48 18.78 3.02
C SER A 155 0.60 19.04 1.98
N GLY A 156 0.80 18.14 1.02
CA GLY A 156 1.81 18.29 -0.03
C GLY A 156 3.24 18.14 0.48
N GLN A 157 3.45 17.32 1.51
CA GLN A 157 4.81 16.93 1.90
C GLN A 157 5.50 16.22 0.73
N PRO A 158 6.85 16.19 0.73
CA PRO A 158 7.59 15.40 -0.25
C PRO A 158 7.07 13.96 -0.30
N ASP A 159 6.89 13.43 -1.51
CA ASP A 159 6.33 12.08 -1.70
C ASP A 159 7.17 11.01 -1.00
N TRP A 160 8.48 11.25 -0.77
CA TRP A 160 9.31 10.32 0.00
C TRP A 160 8.91 10.18 1.46
N GLN A 161 8.45 11.25 2.11
CA GLN A 161 7.95 11.18 3.49
C GLN A 161 6.65 10.39 3.53
N THR A 162 5.76 10.65 2.58
CA THR A 162 4.51 9.89 2.45
C THR A 162 4.80 8.41 2.17
N GLY A 163 5.73 8.09 1.27
CA GLY A 163 6.16 6.73 0.98
C GLY A 163 6.69 6.00 2.22
N PHE A 164 7.58 6.63 3.00
CA PHE A 164 8.12 6.05 4.24
C PHE A 164 7.01 5.80 5.28
N LEU A 165 6.01 6.70 5.37
CA LEU A 165 4.86 6.49 6.25
C LEU A 165 3.96 5.34 5.77
N ILE A 166 3.78 5.18 4.45
CA ILE A 166 3.03 4.05 3.86
C ILE A 166 3.74 2.73 4.18
N HIS A 167 5.07 2.69 4.04
CA HIS A 167 5.88 1.54 4.45
C HIS A 167 5.64 1.19 5.92
N ALA A 168 5.87 2.16 6.83
CA ALA A 168 5.68 1.96 8.27
C ALA A 168 4.26 1.51 8.63
N LEU A 169 3.24 2.03 7.92
CA LEU A 169 1.86 1.58 8.06
C LEU A 169 1.73 0.12 7.65
N GLY A 170 2.23 -0.29 6.49
CA GLY A 170 2.25 -1.68 6.02
C GLY A 170 2.89 -2.62 7.03
N ASP A 171 4.08 -2.26 7.51
CA ASP A 171 4.85 -3.02 8.50
C ASP A 171 4.09 -3.17 9.83
N SER A 172 3.33 -2.15 10.24
CA SER A 172 2.49 -2.25 11.44
C SER A 172 1.34 -3.27 11.31
N TYR A 173 1.01 -3.67 10.08
CA TYR A 173 0.09 -4.78 9.81
C TYR A 173 0.84 -6.10 9.68
N ALA A 174 1.92 -6.16 8.90
CA ALA A 174 2.66 -7.39 8.65
C ALA A 174 3.37 -7.91 9.91
N HIS A 175 4.01 -7.05 10.69
CA HIS A 175 4.87 -7.43 11.80
C HIS A 175 4.13 -7.62 13.13
N VAL A 176 3.09 -8.45 13.08
CA VAL A 176 2.31 -8.88 14.23
C VAL A 176 2.19 -10.41 14.27
N TYR A 177 1.91 -10.94 15.45
CA TYR A 177 1.64 -12.35 15.65
C TYR A 177 0.52 -12.55 16.66
N SER A 178 -0.13 -13.71 16.63
CA SER A 178 -1.15 -14.10 17.60
C SER A 178 -0.54 -15.01 18.67
N LYS A 179 -0.70 -14.63 19.94
CA LYS A 179 -0.30 -15.44 21.09
C LYS A 179 -1.48 -15.58 22.04
N HIS A 180 -1.94 -16.81 22.25
CA HIS A 180 -3.14 -17.11 23.05
C HIS A 180 -4.40 -16.33 22.58
N GLY A 181 -4.55 -16.11 21.27
CA GLY A 181 -5.66 -15.36 20.70
C GLY A 181 -5.54 -13.84 20.85
N GLN A 182 -4.42 -13.33 21.36
CA GLN A 182 -4.14 -11.90 21.46
C GLN A 182 -3.11 -11.47 20.42
N LEU A 183 -3.35 -10.32 19.80
CA LEU A 183 -2.44 -9.72 18.83
C LEU A 183 -1.27 -9.03 19.54
N HIS A 184 -0.05 -9.24 19.04
CA HIS A 184 1.17 -8.61 19.52
C HIS A 184 2.00 -8.14 18.34
N ALA A 185 2.72 -7.01 18.49
CA ALA A 185 3.74 -6.63 17.52
C ALA A 185 5.06 -7.34 17.83
N TYR A 186 5.83 -7.62 16.78
CA TYR A 186 7.23 -8.02 16.96
C TYR A 186 8.02 -6.86 17.58
N GLY A 187 8.96 -7.20 18.46
CA GLY A 187 9.85 -6.20 19.07
C GLY A 187 11.15 -6.04 18.28
N GLU A 188 11.89 -4.98 18.59
CA GLU A 188 13.12 -4.60 17.88
C GLU A 188 14.23 -5.66 17.89
N PHE A 189 14.19 -6.61 18.83
CA PHE A 189 15.15 -7.71 18.96
C PHE A 189 14.71 -8.98 18.24
N VAL A 190 13.46 -9.04 17.79
CA VAL A 190 12.86 -10.22 17.14
C VAL A 190 12.91 -10.10 15.61
N GLY A 191 13.09 -8.89 15.08
CA GLY A 191 13.04 -8.57 13.64
C GLY A 191 13.83 -9.54 12.75
N HIS A 192 13.19 -10.04 11.69
CA HIS A 192 13.61 -10.96 10.62
C HIS A 192 14.43 -12.22 11.00
N ALA A 193 14.91 -12.37 12.24
CA ALA A 193 15.73 -13.50 12.68
C ALA A 193 14.98 -14.83 12.58
N PHE A 194 13.65 -14.78 12.54
CA PHE A 194 12.82 -15.96 12.40
C PHE A 194 12.41 -16.27 10.96
N GLU A 195 12.44 -15.34 10.02
CA GLU A 195 11.89 -15.52 8.64
C GLU A 195 12.57 -16.63 7.83
N ASN A 196 13.85 -16.88 8.10
CA ASN A 196 14.62 -17.95 7.46
C ASN A 196 14.68 -19.24 8.31
N THR A 197 13.97 -19.28 9.43
CA THR A 197 13.82 -20.50 10.23
C THR A 197 12.60 -21.27 9.75
N ARG A 198 12.63 -22.61 9.86
CA ARG A 198 11.46 -23.46 9.53
C ARG A 198 10.21 -23.16 10.38
N TRP A 199 10.36 -22.34 11.41
CA TRP A 199 9.35 -21.91 12.36
C TRP A 199 9.00 -20.42 12.21
N GLY A 200 9.63 -19.73 11.26
CA GLY A 200 9.38 -18.35 10.94
C GLY A 200 8.07 -18.18 10.24
N GLU A 201 7.19 -17.38 10.82
CA GLU A 201 6.14 -16.76 10.04
C GLU A 201 6.81 -15.82 9.02
N ARG A 202 6.36 -15.84 7.77
CA ARG A 202 6.75 -14.87 6.74
C ARG A 202 5.71 -13.75 6.83
N PRO A 203 5.91 -12.72 7.68
CA PRO A 203 4.88 -11.72 7.98
C PRO A 203 4.34 -11.05 6.71
N ASP A 204 5.19 -10.91 5.70
CA ASP A 204 4.87 -10.20 4.46
C ASP A 204 4.13 -11.07 3.43
N SER A 205 3.96 -12.37 3.70
CA SER A 205 3.22 -13.26 2.81
C SER A 205 1.72 -13.16 3.06
N ILE A 206 0.97 -12.77 2.03
CA ILE A 206 -0.49 -12.54 2.10
C ILE A 206 -1.28 -13.84 2.32
N PHE A 207 -0.83 -14.96 1.75
CA PHE A 207 -1.62 -16.19 1.65
C PHE A 207 -1.18 -17.31 2.59
N VAL A 208 -0.51 -16.97 3.70
CA VAL A 208 -0.15 -17.92 4.76
C VAL A 208 -0.91 -17.59 6.04
N ASN A 209 -1.20 -18.61 6.85
CA ASN A 209 -1.63 -18.45 8.25
C ASN A 209 -2.75 -17.41 8.53
N GLY A 210 -3.67 -17.18 7.58
CA GLY A 210 -4.74 -16.18 7.73
C GLY A 210 -4.30 -14.72 7.55
N HIS A 211 -3.09 -14.46 7.05
CA HIS A 211 -2.55 -13.11 6.83
C HIS A 211 -3.37 -12.28 5.83
N ALA A 212 -4.22 -12.91 5.01
CA ALA A 212 -5.06 -12.22 4.05
C ALA A 212 -5.96 -11.16 4.73
N GLU A 213 -6.53 -11.44 5.89
CA GLU A 213 -7.38 -10.49 6.62
C GLU A 213 -6.58 -9.29 7.16
N ILE A 214 -5.36 -9.55 7.63
CA ILE A 214 -4.42 -8.52 8.10
C ILE A 214 -4.02 -7.61 6.93
N TYR A 215 -3.67 -8.22 5.80
CA TYR A 215 -3.34 -7.50 4.57
C TYR A 215 -4.50 -6.64 4.07
N LEU A 216 -5.73 -7.17 4.05
CA LEU A 216 -6.91 -6.40 3.65
C LEU A 216 -7.22 -5.24 4.60
N SER A 217 -6.90 -5.38 5.87
CA SER A 217 -7.00 -4.29 6.85
C SER A 217 -6.00 -3.17 6.54
N TYR A 218 -4.77 -3.52 6.18
CA TYR A 218 -3.76 -2.57 5.68
C TYR A 218 -4.24 -1.85 4.42
N VAL A 219 -4.68 -2.60 3.40
CA VAL A 219 -5.19 -2.05 2.14
C VAL A 219 -6.31 -1.04 2.39
N SER A 220 -7.26 -1.39 3.26
CA SER A 220 -8.37 -0.52 3.62
C SER A 220 -7.90 0.75 4.35
N ALA A 221 -6.92 0.63 5.25
CA ALA A 221 -6.33 1.78 5.94
C ALA A 221 -5.57 2.70 4.98
N LEU A 222 -4.77 2.13 4.09
CA LEU A 222 -4.04 2.88 3.07
C LEU A 222 -4.99 3.61 2.12
N PHE A 223 -6.03 2.92 1.65
CA PHE A 223 -7.05 3.51 0.79
C PHE A 223 -7.72 4.72 1.45
N ARG A 224 -8.10 4.59 2.73
CA ARG A 224 -8.67 5.72 3.50
C ARG A 224 -7.66 6.86 3.66
N ALA A 225 -6.41 6.54 4.00
CA ALA A 225 -5.37 7.54 4.22
C ALA A 225 -5.07 8.35 2.95
N LEU A 226 -5.03 7.69 1.78
CA LEU A 226 -4.78 8.33 0.49
C LEU A 226 -6.03 8.92 -0.16
N SER A 227 -7.23 8.67 0.38
CA SER A 227 -8.47 9.28 -0.11
C SER A 227 -8.57 10.74 0.36
N PRO A 228 -8.70 11.73 -0.55
CA PRO A 228 -9.04 13.09 -0.15
C PRO A 228 -10.38 13.11 0.60
N ALA A 229 -10.51 13.95 1.62
CA ALA A 229 -11.70 14.02 2.48
C ALA A 229 -13.00 14.15 1.65
N GLY A 230 -13.87 13.14 1.75
CA GLY A 230 -15.18 13.10 1.07
C GLY A 230 -15.16 12.62 -0.40
N SER A 231 -14.07 12.05 -0.91
CA SER A 231 -13.87 11.87 -2.37
C SER A 231 -13.65 10.44 -2.88
N ALA A 232 -13.66 9.42 -2.03
CA ALA A 232 -13.85 8.06 -2.55
C ALA A 232 -15.32 7.94 -2.98
N GLY A 233 -15.64 8.39 -4.19
CA GLY A 233 -16.95 8.17 -4.78
C GLY A 233 -17.27 6.67 -4.81
N GLN A 234 -18.56 6.33 -4.88
CA GLN A 234 -19.04 4.94 -4.85
C GLN A 234 -18.23 3.99 -5.74
N GLU A 235 -17.89 4.44 -6.95
CA GLU A 235 -17.04 3.69 -7.89
C GLU A 235 -15.72 3.21 -7.28
N ARG A 236 -15.00 4.07 -6.54
CA ARG A 236 -13.72 3.71 -5.92
C ARG A 236 -13.89 2.77 -4.73
N SER A 237 -15.01 2.89 -4.01
CA SER A 237 -15.37 1.93 -2.96
C SER A 237 -15.69 0.54 -3.55
N ASP A 238 -16.38 0.51 -4.69
CA ASP A 238 -16.69 -0.74 -5.41
C ASP A 238 -15.40 -1.40 -5.93
N LEU A 239 -14.41 -0.60 -6.39
CA LEU A 239 -13.07 -1.09 -6.76
C LEU A 239 -12.36 -1.77 -5.59
N LEU A 240 -12.36 -1.12 -4.42
CA LEU A 240 -11.75 -1.68 -3.22
C LEU A 240 -12.46 -2.96 -2.77
N GLU A 241 -13.79 -3.00 -2.82
CA GLU A 241 -14.56 -4.20 -2.49
C GLU A 241 -14.24 -5.36 -3.44
N ALA A 242 -14.21 -5.09 -4.76
CA ALA A 242 -13.84 -6.09 -5.76
C ALA A 242 -12.41 -6.62 -5.55
N PHE A 243 -11.47 -5.75 -5.19
CA PHE A 243 -10.11 -6.16 -4.82
C PHE A 243 -10.10 -7.07 -3.59
N ASN A 244 -10.81 -6.67 -2.52
CA ASN A 244 -10.88 -7.44 -1.28
C ASN A 244 -11.48 -8.83 -1.51
N LEU A 245 -12.56 -8.94 -2.28
CA LEU A 245 -13.20 -10.21 -2.62
C LEU A 245 -12.26 -11.15 -3.39
N ARG A 246 -11.42 -10.61 -4.27
CA ARG A 246 -10.44 -11.40 -5.03
C ARG A 246 -9.34 -11.97 -4.14
N ILE A 247 -8.80 -11.17 -3.22
CA ILE A 247 -7.82 -11.63 -2.22
C ILE A 247 -8.42 -12.78 -1.39
N LEU A 248 -9.64 -12.59 -0.86
CA LEU A 248 -10.33 -13.62 -0.07
C LEU A 248 -10.57 -14.90 -0.89
N THR A 249 -10.97 -14.76 -2.15
CA THR A 249 -11.15 -15.90 -3.06
C THR A 249 -9.84 -16.68 -3.27
N GLN A 250 -8.71 -15.98 -3.41
CA GLN A 250 -7.41 -16.64 -3.59
C GLN A 250 -6.90 -17.29 -2.29
N ALA A 251 -7.14 -16.65 -1.14
CA ALA A 251 -6.83 -17.19 0.17
C ALA A 251 -7.65 -18.46 0.46
N ALA A 252 -8.92 -18.49 0.07
CA ALA A 252 -9.81 -19.65 0.22
C ALA A 252 -9.34 -20.88 -0.59
N ARG A 253 -8.49 -20.71 -1.61
CA ARG A 253 -7.86 -21.80 -2.38
C ARG A 253 -6.69 -22.47 -1.64
N GLY A 254 -6.57 -22.28 -0.34
CA GLY A 254 -5.56 -22.91 0.52
C GLY A 254 -4.33 -22.06 0.77
N ALA A 255 -3.76 -22.21 1.98
CA ALA A 255 -2.55 -21.54 2.41
C ALA A 255 -1.33 -22.10 1.69
N ARG A 256 -0.53 -21.22 1.10
CA ARG A 256 0.66 -21.60 0.34
C ARG A 256 1.73 -20.52 0.52
N ALA A 257 2.84 -20.88 1.15
CA ALA A 257 3.96 -19.96 1.36
C ALA A 257 4.68 -19.56 0.07
N ASP A 258 4.39 -20.26 -1.02
CA ASP A 258 4.83 -19.97 -2.38
C ASP A 258 3.75 -19.27 -3.22
N LYS A 259 2.55 -19.00 -2.67
CA LYS A 259 1.55 -18.19 -3.37
C LYS A 259 1.90 -16.72 -3.28
N THR A 260 1.73 -16.05 -4.40
CA THR A 260 1.93 -14.63 -4.54
C THR A 260 0.83 -14.02 -5.40
N ALA A 261 0.72 -12.70 -5.44
CA ALA A 261 -0.57 -12.04 -5.58
C ALA A 261 -0.71 -11.15 -6.84
N ILE A 262 -0.46 -11.61 -8.07
CA ILE A 262 -0.39 -10.76 -9.29
C ILE A 262 -1.44 -9.63 -9.35
N PHE A 263 -0.96 -8.37 -9.40
CA PHE A 263 -1.77 -7.20 -9.71
C PHE A 263 -1.74 -6.96 -11.23
N ALA A 264 -2.89 -6.84 -11.86
CA ALA A 264 -2.99 -6.28 -13.20
C ALA A 264 -3.45 -4.82 -13.07
N MET A 265 -2.67 -3.92 -13.65
CA MET A 265 -2.98 -2.50 -13.73
C MET A 265 -3.12 -2.07 -15.19
N PRO A 266 -3.89 -1.02 -15.48
CA PRO A 266 -3.92 -0.40 -16.79
C PRO A 266 -2.51 -0.02 -17.24
N SER A 267 -2.15 -0.35 -18.48
CA SER A 267 -0.92 0.17 -19.08
C SER A 267 -1.09 1.65 -19.39
N ARG A 268 -0.40 2.51 -18.65
CA ARG A 268 -0.23 3.94 -19.00
C ARG A 268 1.24 4.23 -19.32
N PRO A 269 1.56 5.11 -20.29
CA PRO A 269 2.94 5.48 -20.64
C PRO A 269 3.75 6.04 -19.46
N ASP A 270 3.06 6.55 -18.45
CA ASP A 270 3.58 7.12 -17.20
C ASP A 270 3.31 6.24 -15.97
N SER A 271 2.72 5.06 -16.15
CA SER A 271 2.43 4.15 -15.05
C SER A 271 3.57 3.18 -14.81
N TYR A 272 3.65 2.76 -13.57
CA TYR A 272 4.68 1.93 -12.98
C TYR A 272 4.80 0.51 -13.58
N VAL A 273 3.98 0.13 -14.59
CA VAL A 273 3.75 -1.26 -15.07
C VAL A 273 4.93 -1.92 -15.81
N ASP A 274 6.11 -1.32 -15.85
CA ASP A 274 7.29 -1.97 -16.44
C ASP A 274 8.34 -2.20 -15.35
N VAL A 275 8.53 -3.44 -14.92
CA VAL A 275 9.47 -3.83 -13.85
C VAL A 275 10.87 -3.28 -14.09
N GLU A 276 11.39 -3.37 -15.31
CA GLU A 276 12.75 -2.94 -15.63
C GLU A 276 12.87 -1.42 -15.58
N HIS A 277 11.89 -0.69 -16.12
CA HIS A 277 11.86 0.77 -16.00
C HIS A 277 11.56 1.23 -14.57
N SER A 278 10.78 0.45 -13.82
CA SER A 278 10.41 0.73 -12.44
C SER A 278 11.64 0.68 -11.53
N ASP A 279 12.53 -0.29 -11.76
CA ASP A 279 13.79 -0.39 -11.03
C ASP A 279 14.72 0.80 -11.30
N ALA A 280 14.83 1.23 -12.56
CA ALA A 280 15.62 2.40 -12.92
C ALA A 280 15.01 3.69 -12.34
N ASN A 281 13.69 3.84 -12.41
CA ASN A 281 12.97 4.99 -11.88
C ASN A 281 13.05 5.07 -10.35
N CYS A 282 12.90 3.94 -9.65
CA CYS A 282 13.06 3.91 -8.20
C CYS A 282 14.51 4.20 -7.79
N LYS A 283 15.52 3.65 -8.49
CA LYS A 283 16.91 4.03 -8.25
C LYS A 283 17.15 5.53 -8.42
N ALA A 284 16.55 6.14 -9.45
CA ALA A 284 16.63 7.58 -9.65
C ALA A 284 15.98 8.35 -8.49
N ALA A 285 14.76 7.96 -8.08
CA ALA A 285 14.08 8.54 -6.93
C ALA A 285 14.89 8.39 -5.63
N TYR A 286 15.49 7.22 -5.39
CA TYR A 286 16.31 6.98 -4.20
C TYR A 286 17.54 7.88 -4.13
N ASN A 287 18.10 8.27 -5.27
CA ASN A 287 19.23 9.21 -5.32
C ASN A 287 18.85 10.64 -4.91
N GLU A 288 17.55 10.97 -4.90
CA GLU A 288 17.05 12.26 -4.41
C GLU A 288 16.94 12.32 -2.88
N LEU A 289 17.03 11.16 -2.20
CA LEU A 289 16.97 11.11 -0.74
C LEU A 289 18.20 11.77 -0.12
N ASN A 290 17.94 12.73 0.76
CA ASN A 290 18.95 13.36 1.61
C ASN A 290 18.98 12.68 2.98
N ASP A 291 20.05 11.96 3.29
CA ASP A 291 20.19 11.21 4.56
C ASP A 291 20.01 12.09 5.82
N LYS A 292 20.37 13.37 5.77
CA LYS A 292 20.18 14.28 6.91
C LYS A 292 18.68 14.57 7.13
N ASP A 293 17.96 14.82 6.05
CA ASP A 293 16.52 15.11 6.12
C ASP A 293 15.74 13.87 6.53
N VAL A 294 16.11 12.69 6.01
CA VAL A 294 15.54 11.41 6.42
C VAL A 294 15.76 11.16 7.91
N ARG A 295 16.95 11.41 8.45
CA ARG A 295 17.23 11.28 9.88
C ARG A 295 16.39 12.22 10.74
N VAL A 296 16.20 13.46 10.31
CA VAL A 296 15.34 14.43 11.01
C VAL A 296 13.89 13.95 11.00
N PHE A 297 13.40 13.50 9.85
CA PHE A 297 12.06 12.94 9.71
C PHE A 297 11.85 11.72 10.61
N LEU A 298 12.76 10.74 10.59
CA LEU A 298 12.63 9.51 11.37
C LEU A 298 12.61 9.78 12.88
N ARG A 299 13.44 10.70 13.38
CA ARG A 299 13.40 11.10 14.80
C ARG A 299 12.07 11.74 15.18
N ALA A 300 11.53 12.61 14.32
CA ALA A 300 10.24 13.24 14.55
C ALA A 300 9.10 12.22 14.51
N LEU A 301 9.19 11.24 13.60
CA LEU A 301 8.27 10.12 13.51
C LEU A 301 8.28 9.29 14.80
N THR A 302 9.47 8.88 15.28
CA THR A 302 9.62 8.14 16.55
C THR A 302 8.98 8.88 17.71
N ALA A 303 9.33 10.16 17.91
CA ALA A 303 8.77 10.97 18.99
C ALA A 303 7.24 11.07 18.92
N THR A 304 6.68 11.15 17.72
CA THR A 304 5.22 11.20 17.51
C THR A 304 4.56 9.87 17.83
N LEU A 305 5.19 8.75 17.47
CA LEU A 305 4.62 7.42 17.69
C LEU A 305 4.72 7.01 19.17
N ASP A 306 5.77 7.40 19.87
CA ASP A 306 6.01 7.11 21.29
C ASP A 306 5.17 7.97 22.26
N SER A 307 4.64 9.11 21.79
CA SER A 307 3.80 9.97 22.64
C SER A 307 2.56 9.21 23.13
N GLN A 308 2.12 9.45 24.36
CA GLN A 308 0.92 8.81 24.90
C GLN A 308 -0.38 9.48 24.42
N ASP A 309 -0.27 10.58 23.67
CA ASP A 309 -1.42 11.32 23.16
C ASP A 309 -2.01 10.59 21.93
N GLY A 310 -3.27 10.12 22.04
CA GLY A 310 -3.96 9.35 21.00
C GLY A 310 -5.47 9.51 21.00
#